data_AF-A0A950QLC4-F1
#
_entry.id   AF-A0A950QLC4-F1
#
_cell.length_a   1.000
_cell.length_b   1.000
_cell.length_c   1.000
_cell.angle_alpha   90.00
_cell.angle_beta   90.00
_cell.angle_gamma   90.00
#
_symmetry.space_group_name_H-M   'P 1'
#
loop_
_entity.id
_entity.type
_entity.pdbx_description
1 polymer ?
#
loop_
_entity_poly.entity_id
_entity_poly.type
_entity_poly.pdbx_seq_one_letter_code
_entity_poly.pdbx_strand_id
1 'polypeptide(L)'
;MSRADGCEAFNARILAEAMRDPNIRTVILAGHWAKMAEGTAYQHDDAGTSFLTDRQTRLRSLDKNPEVFARGLTRTIAALAKAHKDVVLVASIPEVGWPVPETMARLALGHSSQDIRPTAAAFQARQRHVLPLVQRLQRIYGISVVYPDTVLCRTGRCEVSEDGVPIYVDAHHLSYRGALLLKPLLKAPIDRSY
;
A
#
# COMPACT_ATOMS: atom_id res chain seq x y z
N MET A 1 -19.15 19.72 -7.97
CA MET A 1 -18.45 18.84 -7.02
C MET A 1 -17.19 18.35 -7.73
N SER A 2 -16.01 18.68 -7.21
CA SER A 2 -14.76 18.23 -7.83
C SER A 2 -14.59 16.71 -7.61
N ARG A 3 -13.78 16.03 -8.44
CA ARG A 3 -13.43 14.61 -8.20
C ARG A 3 -12.83 14.41 -6.79
N ALA A 4 -12.09 15.40 -6.29
CA ALA A 4 -11.50 15.36 -4.95
C ALA A 4 -12.58 15.45 -3.84
N ASP A 5 -13.58 16.32 -4.00
CA ASP A 5 -14.68 16.47 -3.04
C ASP A 5 -15.50 15.18 -2.92
N GLY A 6 -15.69 14.49 -4.06
CA GLY A 6 -16.34 13.19 -4.10
C GLY A 6 -15.56 12.10 -3.36
N CYS A 7 -14.23 12.06 -3.52
CA CYS A 7 -13.37 11.10 -2.80
C CYS A 7 -13.35 11.35 -1.29
N GLU A 8 -13.27 12.61 -0.84
CA GLU A 8 -13.30 12.93 0.58
C GLU A 8 -14.65 12.52 1.21
N ALA A 9 -15.76 12.90 0.57
CA ALA A 9 -17.10 12.57 1.05
C ALA A 9 -17.34 11.05 1.10
N PHE A 10 -16.89 10.32 0.06
CA PHE A 10 -16.97 8.87 0.01
C PHE A 10 -16.17 8.23 1.16
N ASN A 11 -14.90 8.59 1.31
CA ASN A 11 -14.04 8.02 2.36
C ASN A 11 -14.56 8.35 3.76
N ALA A 12 -15.09 9.56 3.97
CA ALA A 12 -15.72 9.94 5.24
C ALA A 12 -16.96 9.08 5.55
N ARG A 13 -17.79 8.80 4.54
CA ARG A 13 -18.96 7.94 4.67
C ARG A 13 -18.57 6.50 5.04
N ILE A 14 -17.65 5.90 4.29
CA ILE A 14 -17.21 4.51 4.53
C ILE A 14 -16.56 4.37 5.92
N LEU A 15 -15.70 5.31 6.30
CA LEU A 15 -15.09 5.32 7.63
C LEU A 15 -16.17 5.41 8.73
N ALA A 16 -17.16 6.28 8.56
CA ALA A 16 -18.21 6.45 9.54
C ALA A 16 -19.14 5.23 9.65
N GLU A 17 -19.37 4.52 8.55
CA GLU A 17 -20.12 3.26 8.51
C GLU A 17 -19.35 2.16 9.24
N ALA A 18 -18.07 1.96 8.92
CA ALA A 18 -17.20 1.01 9.58
C ALA A 18 -17.11 1.24 11.10
N MET A 19 -17.07 2.51 11.53
CA MET A 19 -17.04 2.86 12.96
C MET A 19 -18.38 2.60 13.67
N ARG A 20 -19.51 2.85 13.03
CA ARG A 20 -20.85 2.80 13.66
C ARG A 20 -21.47 1.42 13.67
N ASP A 21 -21.20 0.58 12.67
CA ASP A 21 -21.81 -0.75 12.60
C ASP A 21 -21.14 -1.70 13.62
N PRO A 22 -21.87 -2.22 14.63
CA PRO A 22 -21.30 -3.15 15.60
C PRO A 22 -20.92 -4.51 14.99
N ASN A 23 -21.45 -4.87 13.82
CA ASN A 23 -21.13 -6.12 13.13
C ASN A 23 -19.79 -6.05 12.38
N ILE A 24 -19.31 -4.84 12.08
CA ILE A 24 -17.97 -4.63 11.51
C ILE A 24 -16.97 -4.58 12.66
N ARG A 25 -16.34 -5.71 12.96
CA ARG A 25 -15.32 -5.78 14.03
C ARG A 25 -13.92 -5.51 13.50
N THR A 26 -13.58 -6.13 12.36
CA THR A 26 -12.28 -6.01 11.72
C THR A 26 -12.33 -5.02 10.56
N VAL A 27 -11.36 -4.12 10.49
CA VAL A 27 -11.19 -3.20 9.35
C VAL A 27 -9.80 -3.39 8.75
N ILE A 28 -9.77 -3.85 7.50
CA ILE A 28 -8.54 -4.07 6.76
C ILE A 28 -8.26 -2.85 5.90
N LEU A 29 -7.11 -2.20 6.10
CA LEU A 29 -6.65 -1.07 5.31
C LEU A 29 -5.53 -1.52 4.37
N ALA A 30 -5.75 -1.33 3.07
CA ALA A 30 -4.76 -1.56 2.02
C ALA A 30 -4.76 -0.38 1.04
N GLY A 31 -3.60 -0.05 0.48
CA GLY A 31 -3.47 1.09 -0.41
C GLY A 31 -2.07 1.25 -0.98
N HIS A 32 -1.94 2.13 -1.97
CA HIS A 32 -0.66 2.46 -2.60
C HIS A 32 0.06 3.55 -1.77
N TRP A 33 0.55 3.16 -0.59
CA TRP A 33 1.00 4.11 0.44
C TRP A 33 2.19 4.97 0.00
N ALA A 34 3.17 4.38 -0.71
CA ALA A 34 4.34 5.13 -1.20
C ALA A 34 3.94 6.19 -2.21
N LYS A 35 3.02 5.87 -3.14
CA LYS A 35 2.47 6.85 -4.07
C LYS A 35 1.82 8.02 -3.36
N MET A 36 1.08 7.77 -2.28
CA MET A 36 0.44 8.84 -1.51
C MET A 36 1.44 9.68 -0.71
N ALA A 37 2.43 9.02 -0.08
CA ALA A 37 3.44 9.72 0.72
C ALA A 37 4.42 10.52 -0.15
N GLU A 38 4.90 9.96 -1.26
CA GLU A 38 5.88 10.59 -2.14
C GLU A 38 5.22 11.49 -3.21
N GLY A 39 3.96 11.22 -3.55
CA GLY A 39 3.22 11.92 -4.60
C GLY A 39 3.58 11.52 -6.03
N THR A 40 4.63 10.73 -6.24
CA THR A 40 5.13 10.37 -7.57
C THR A 40 4.92 8.89 -7.88
N ALA A 41 4.83 8.55 -9.16
CA ALA A 41 4.91 7.15 -9.61
C ALA A 41 6.33 6.59 -9.38
N TYR A 42 6.48 5.27 -9.38
CA TYR A 42 7.79 4.62 -9.23
C TYR A 42 8.43 4.32 -10.59
N GLN A 43 9.61 4.88 -10.82
CA GLN A 43 10.41 4.65 -12.04
C GLN A 43 9.60 4.84 -13.34
N HIS A 44 9.38 3.78 -14.14
CA HIS A 44 8.74 3.86 -15.45
C HIS A 44 7.22 3.74 -15.41
N ASP A 45 6.62 3.76 -14.21
CA ASP A 45 5.18 3.87 -14.03
C ASP A 45 4.67 5.29 -14.38
N ASP A 46 3.52 5.38 -15.04
CA ASP A 46 2.94 6.60 -15.59
C ASP A 46 1.76 7.14 -14.76
N ALA A 47 1.56 6.63 -13.54
CA ALA A 47 0.48 7.01 -12.63
C ALA A 47 0.46 8.51 -12.19
N GLY A 48 1.24 9.39 -12.81
CA GLY A 48 1.20 10.84 -12.65
C GLY A 48 1.67 11.36 -11.29
N THR A 49 1.20 12.55 -10.91
CA THR A 49 1.56 13.20 -9.64
C THR A 49 0.33 13.45 -8.78
N SER A 50 0.36 12.98 -7.53
CA SER A 50 -0.64 13.22 -6.51
C SER A 50 -0.16 14.31 -5.57
N PHE A 51 -1.01 15.30 -5.30
CA PHE A 51 -0.75 16.32 -4.29
C PHE A 51 -1.77 16.16 -3.18
N LEU A 52 -1.30 15.97 -1.96
CA LEU A 52 -2.15 15.86 -0.79
C LEU A 52 -2.27 17.23 -0.11
N THR A 53 -3.48 17.55 0.31
CA THR A 53 -3.78 18.73 1.12
C THR A 53 -4.66 18.33 2.29
N ASP A 54 -4.60 19.10 3.36
CA ASP A 54 -5.53 19.01 4.47
C ASP A 54 -5.77 20.41 5.07
N ARG A 55 -6.45 20.46 6.23
CA ARG A 55 -6.75 21.73 6.89
C ARG A 55 -5.51 22.53 7.27
N GLN A 56 -4.37 21.86 7.49
CA GLN A 56 -3.09 22.47 7.89
C GLN A 56 -2.23 22.83 6.67
N THR A 57 -2.19 21.97 5.65
CA THR A 57 -1.45 22.18 4.41
C THR A 57 -2.44 22.33 3.26
N ARG A 58 -2.78 23.59 2.93
CA ARG A 58 -3.72 23.90 1.84
C ARG A 58 -3.07 24.08 0.47
N LEU A 59 -1.76 24.33 0.45
CA LEU A 59 -0.99 24.48 -0.79
C LEU A 59 -0.55 23.12 -1.30
N ARG A 60 -0.72 22.89 -2.60
CA ARG A 60 -0.26 21.67 -3.29
C ARG A 60 1.28 21.70 -3.34
N SER A 61 1.92 20.74 -2.66
CA SER A 61 3.37 20.61 -2.64
C SER A 61 3.76 19.14 -2.43
N LEU A 62 4.65 18.62 -3.27
CA LEU A 62 5.18 17.26 -3.13
C LEU A 62 5.95 17.09 -1.82
N ASP A 63 6.77 18.08 -1.46
CA ASP A 63 7.56 18.06 -0.22
C ASP A 63 6.69 17.98 1.03
N LYS A 64 5.42 18.41 0.93
CA LYS A 64 4.45 18.34 2.03
C LYS A 64 3.60 17.08 2.02
N ASN A 65 3.62 16.27 0.97
CA ASN A 65 2.84 15.03 0.93
C ASN A 65 3.16 14.08 2.09
N PRO A 66 4.42 13.83 2.48
CA PRO A 66 4.71 12.91 3.58
C PRO A 66 4.05 13.35 4.89
N GLU A 67 4.05 14.65 5.18
CA GLU A 67 3.43 15.22 6.38
C GLU A 67 1.90 15.08 6.35
N VAL A 68 1.28 15.41 5.21
CA VAL A 68 -0.19 15.33 5.03
C VAL A 68 -0.65 13.87 5.07
N PHE A 69 0.08 12.98 4.39
CA PHE A 69 -0.15 11.53 4.43
C PHE A 69 -0.09 11.01 5.86
N ALA A 70 0.95 11.40 6.61
CA ALA A 70 1.13 10.95 7.99
C ALA A 70 -0.03 11.38 8.89
N ARG A 71 -0.49 12.64 8.77
CA ARG A 71 -1.67 13.12 9.50
C ARG A 71 -2.95 12.40 9.07
N GLY A 72 -3.12 12.15 7.76
CA GLY A 72 -4.24 11.42 7.20
C GLY A 72 -4.36 10.01 7.78
N LEU A 73 -3.31 9.21 7.63
CA LEU A 73 -3.29 7.83 8.10
C LEU A 73 -3.42 7.74 9.63
N THR A 74 -2.73 8.63 10.36
CA THR A 74 -2.86 8.70 11.83
C THR A 74 -4.29 8.98 12.26
N ARG A 75 -4.98 9.96 11.64
CA ARG A 75 -6.39 10.25 11.97
C ARG A 75 -7.29 9.05 11.70
N THR A 76 -7.12 8.37 10.57
CA THR A 76 -7.94 7.21 10.20
C THR A 76 -7.77 6.07 11.19
N ILE A 77 -6.53 5.69 11.51
CA ILE A 77 -6.25 4.63 12.48
C ILE A 77 -6.75 5.02 13.87
N ALA A 78 -6.52 6.25 14.31
CA ALA A 78 -6.99 6.73 15.62
C ALA A 78 -8.52 6.67 15.74
N ALA A 79 -9.24 7.04 14.68
CA ALA A 79 -10.69 7.00 14.66
C ALA A 79 -11.24 5.56 14.77
N LEU A 80 -10.65 4.63 14.01
CA LEU A 80 -11.02 3.21 14.05
C LEU A 80 -10.70 2.57 15.40
N ALA A 81 -9.50 2.85 15.95
CA ALA A 81 -9.09 2.34 17.27
C ALA A 81 -9.99 2.88 18.38
N LYS A 82 -10.36 4.17 18.34
CA LYS A 82 -11.32 4.77 19.29
C LYS A 82 -12.72 4.17 19.18
N ALA A 83 -13.10 3.68 18.00
CA ALA A 83 -14.34 2.94 17.77
C ALA A 83 -14.22 1.44 18.10
N HIS A 84 -13.14 1.01 18.77
CA HIS A 84 -12.90 -0.37 19.18
C HIS A 84 -12.90 -1.38 18.01
N LYS A 85 -12.40 -0.96 16.84
CA LYS A 85 -12.23 -1.83 15.67
C LYS A 85 -10.87 -2.52 15.70
N ASP A 86 -10.85 -3.80 15.31
CA ASP A 86 -9.62 -4.55 15.05
C ASP A 86 -9.04 -4.09 13.71
N VAL A 87 -8.04 -3.21 13.75
CA VAL A 87 -7.44 -2.67 12.52
C VAL A 87 -6.30 -3.57 12.06
N VAL A 88 -6.38 -4.02 10.81
CA VAL A 88 -5.30 -4.72 10.10
C VAL A 88 -4.82 -3.81 8.98
N LEU A 89 -3.58 -3.32 9.06
CA LEU A 89 -2.96 -2.56 7.98
C LEU A 89 -2.07 -3.47 7.13
N VAL A 90 -2.36 -3.57 5.84
CA VAL A 90 -1.46 -4.21 4.88
C VAL A 90 -0.46 -3.16 4.42
N ALA A 91 0.81 -3.33 4.80
CA ALA A 91 1.90 -2.47 4.36
C ALA A 91 2.09 -2.56 2.84
N SER A 92 2.95 -1.71 2.29
CA SER A 92 3.10 -1.60 0.83
C SER A 92 3.51 -2.92 0.18
N ILE A 93 2.90 -3.19 -0.97
CA ILE A 93 3.42 -4.11 -1.97
C ILE A 93 4.59 -3.40 -2.69
N PRO A 94 5.70 -4.09 -3.00
CA PRO A 94 6.80 -3.51 -3.76
C PRO A 94 6.36 -3.04 -5.14
N GLU A 95 6.64 -1.78 -5.47
CA GLU A 95 6.45 -1.23 -6.81
C GLU A 95 7.56 -1.74 -7.73
N VAL A 96 7.20 -2.28 -8.89
CA VAL A 96 8.13 -2.83 -9.90
C VAL A 96 8.61 -1.75 -10.88
N GLY A 97 7.73 -0.78 -11.16
CA GLY A 97 8.01 0.32 -12.08
C GLY A 97 7.90 -0.06 -13.55
N TRP A 98 7.38 -1.26 -13.86
CA TRP A 98 7.14 -1.77 -15.22
C TRP A 98 5.82 -2.53 -15.26
N PRO A 99 5.03 -2.48 -16.35
CA PRO A 99 3.86 -3.34 -16.51
C PRO A 99 4.28 -4.81 -16.62
N VAL A 100 4.33 -5.52 -15.50
CA VAL A 100 5.04 -6.80 -15.36
C VAL A 100 4.66 -7.83 -16.43
N PRO A 101 3.38 -8.14 -16.70
CA PRO A 101 3.04 -9.15 -17.69
C PRO A 101 3.54 -8.79 -19.09
N GLU A 102 3.38 -7.54 -19.50
CA GLU A 102 3.80 -7.05 -20.82
C GLU A 102 5.33 -7.06 -20.93
N THR A 103 6.02 -6.53 -19.93
CA THR A 103 7.49 -6.49 -19.91
C THR A 103 8.07 -7.89 -19.94
N MET A 104 7.55 -8.83 -19.15
CA MET A 104 7.99 -10.23 -19.18
C MET A 104 7.78 -10.87 -20.56
N ALA A 105 6.63 -10.65 -21.20
CA ALA A 105 6.36 -11.16 -22.55
C ALA A 105 7.35 -10.61 -23.58
N ARG A 106 7.65 -9.31 -23.53
CA ARG A 106 8.62 -8.66 -24.42
C ARG A 106 10.05 -9.19 -24.20
N LEU A 107 10.46 -9.39 -22.96
CA LEU A 107 11.78 -9.94 -22.64
C LEU A 107 11.93 -11.38 -23.15
N ALA A 108 10.88 -12.20 -23.01
CA ALA A 108 10.87 -13.56 -23.53
C ALA A 108 10.96 -13.59 -25.08
N LEU A 109 10.17 -12.76 -25.77
CA LEU A 109 10.21 -12.65 -27.23
C LEU A 109 11.54 -12.08 -27.76
N GLY A 110 12.14 -11.15 -27.02
CA GLY A 110 13.41 -10.53 -27.36
C GLY A 110 14.64 -11.30 -26.90
N HIS A 111 14.47 -12.48 -26.30
CA HIS A 111 15.56 -13.28 -25.69
C HIS A 111 16.46 -12.46 -24.74
N SER A 112 15.87 -11.51 -24.01
CA SER A 112 16.59 -10.63 -23.08
C SER A 112 16.55 -11.19 -21.65
N SER A 113 17.67 -11.07 -20.94
CA SER A 113 17.83 -11.47 -19.54
C SER A 113 17.74 -10.31 -18.54
N GLN A 114 17.19 -9.17 -18.96
CA GLN A 114 17.02 -8.01 -18.08
C GLN A 114 16.21 -8.38 -16.83
N ASP A 115 16.78 -8.14 -15.65
CA ASP A 115 16.09 -8.32 -14.37
C ASP A 115 15.27 -7.07 -14.05
N ILE A 116 13.94 -7.21 -14.04
CA ILE A 116 13.01 -6.13 -13.72
C ILE A 116 12.62 -6.09 -12.23
N ARG A 117 13.14 -7.03 -11.42
CA ARG A 117 12.83 -7.08 -9.98
C ARG A 117 13.49 -5.91 -9.24
N PRO A 118 12.72 -5.12 -8.48
CA PRO A 118 13.30 -4.16 -7.54
C PRO A 118 14.20 -4.86 -6.53
N THR A 119 15.24 -4.19 -6.05
CA THR A 119 15.98 -4.68 -4.89
C THR A 119 15.18 -4.40 -3.61
N ALA A 120 15.36 -5.22 -2.59
CA ALA A 120 14.79 -4.97 -1.27
C ALA A 120 15.24 -3.59 -0.73
N ALA A 121 16.48 -3.19 -1.02
CA ALA A 121 16.99 -1.86 -0.67
C ALA A 121 16.25 -0.72 -1.38
N ALA A 122 15.94 -0.86 -2.67
CA ALA A 122 15.17 0.12 -3.43
C ALA A 122 13.73 0.24 -2.89
N PHE A 123 13.10 -0.89 -2.52
CA PHE A 123 11.83 -0.89 -1.82
C PHE A 123 11.91 -0.12 -0.50
N GLN A 124 12.88 -0.42 0.36
CA GLN A 124 13.05 0.27 1.65
C GLN A 124 13.27 1.79 1.46
N ALA A 125 14.08 2.19 0.48
CA ALA A 125 14.31 3.60 0.15
C ALA A 125 13.03 4.30 -0.34
N ARG A 126 12.23 3.62 -1.16
CA ARG A 126 10.92 4.09 -1.61
C ARG A 126 9.92 4.21 -0.47
N GLN A 127 10.07 3.38 0.56
CA GLN A 127 9.18 3.34 1.72
C GLN A 127 9.62 4.20 2.92
N ARG A 128 10.65 5.05 2.76
CA ARG A 128 11.29 5.79 3.87
C ARG A 128 10.35 6.61 4.75
N HIS A 129 9.24 7.13 4.21
CA HIS A 129 8.24 7.88 4.98
C HIS A 129 7.09 7.01 5.51
N VAL A 130 6.81 5.88 4.88
CA VAL A 130 5.64 5.04 5.18
C VAL A 130 5.97 4.02 6.27
N LEU A 131 7.05 3.25 6.14
CA LEU A 131 7.34 2.15 7.07
C LEU A 131 7.58 2.63 8.51
N PRO A 132 8.37 3.70 8.77
CA PRO A 132 8.53 4.22 10.13
C PRO A 132 7.21 4.72 10.73
N LEU A 133 6.34 5.31 9.92
CA LEU A 133 5.01 5.73 10.35
C LEU A 133 4.15 4.53 10.72
N VAL A 134 4.09 3.51 9.87
CA VAL A 134 3.33 2.27 10.13
C VAL A 134 3.81 1.60 11.41
N GLN A 135 5.12 1.45 11.61
CA GLN A 135 5.70 0.89 12.83
C GLN A 135 5.37 1.72 14.08
N ARG A 136 5.34 3.05 13.96
CA ARG A 136 4.92 3.94 15.04
C ARG A 136 3.44 3.76 15.36
N LEU A 137 2.57 3.71 14.35
CA LEU A 137 1.12 3.53 14.53
C LEU A 137 0.79 2.15 15.11
N GLN A 138 1.53 1.10 14.70
CA GLN A 138 1.48 -0.23 15.30
C GLN A 138 1.74 -0.18 16.81
N ARG A 139 2.79 0.52 17.25
CA ARG A 139 3.12 0.66 18.68
C ARG A 139 2.10 1.50 19.46
N ILE A 140 1.60 2.59 18.87
CA ILE A 140 0.69 3.52 19.56
C ILE A 140 -0.73 2.94 19.70
N TYR A 141 -1.24 2.33 18.64
CA TYR A 141 -2.63 1.89 18.57
C TYR A 141 -2.82 0.37 18.67
N GLY A 142 -1.73 -0.41 18.73
CA GLY A 142 -1.81 -1.87 18.83
C GLY A 142 -2.38 -2.54 17.58
N ILE A 143 -2.38 -1.87 16.43
CA ILE A 143 -2.93 -2.42 15.19
C ILE A 143 -2.10 -3.63 14.71
N SER A 144 -2.75 -4.56 14.01
CA SER A 144 -2.02 -5.61 13.30
C SER A 144 -1.46 -5.05 12.00
N VAL A 145 -0.24 -5.45 11.65
CA VAL A 145 0.39 -5.05 10.38
C VAL A 145 0.85 -6.29 9.63
N VAL A 146 0.43 -6.39 8.37
CA VAL A 146 0.93 -7.38 7.41
C VAL A 146 2.03 -6.71 6.58
N TYR A 147 3.18 -7.36 6.47
CA TYR A 147 4.35 -6.87 5.73
C TYR A 147 4.60 -7.73 4.48
N PRO A 148 3.99 -7.43 3.32
CA PRO A 148 4.12 -8.24 2.10
C PRO A 148 5.56 -8.42 1.62
N ASP A 149 6.42 -7.44 1.89
CA ASP A 149 7.84 -7.47 1.51
C ASP A 149 8.62 -8.62 2.15
N THR A 150 8.17 -9.12 3.30
CA THR A 150 8.79 -10.30 3.95
C THR A 150 8.64 -11.58 3.14
N VAL A 151 7.62 -11.66 2.28
CA VAL A 151 7.41 -12.77 1.33
C VAL A 151 7.97 -12.41 -0.03
N LEU A 152 7.60 -11.22 -0.53
CA LEU A 152 7.90 -10.81 -1.90
C LEU A 152 9.38 -10.48 -2.10
N CYS A 153 10.08 -9.96 -1.09
CA CYS A 153 11.49 -9.51 -1.21
C CYS A 153 12.49 -10.39 -0.44
N ARG A 154 12.11 -11.62 -0.07
CA ARG A 154 12.88 -12.50 0.83
C ARG A 154 14.29 -12.85 0.36
N THR A 155 14.55 -12.78 -0.94
CA THR A 155 15.83 -13.13 -1.58
C THR A 155 16.77 -11.92 -1.74
N GLY A 156 16.39 -10.75 -1.19
CA GLY A 156 17.08 -9.48 -1.43
C GLY A 156 16.62 -8.76 -2.70
N ARG A 157 15.79 -9.42 -3.52
CA ARG A 157 15.04 -8.83 -4.64
C ARG A 157 13.56 -9.15 -4.49
N CYS A 158 12.72 -8.24 -4.96
CA CYS A 158 11.28 -8.37 -4.89
C CYS A 158 10.77 -9.15 -6.10
N GLU A 159 10.32 -10.37 -5.89
CA GLU A 159 9.87 -11.27 -6.95
C GLU A 159 8.70 -10.67 -7.72
N VAL A 160 8.71 -10.86 -9.04
CA VAL A 160 7.69 -10.36 -9.98
C VAL A 160 6.95 -11.50 -10.69
N SER A 161 7.41 -12.73 -10.49
CA SER A 161 6.81 -13.94 -11.06
C SER A 161 7.04 -15.16 -10.16
N GLU A 162 6.17 -16.16 -10.31
CA GLU A 162 6.32 -17.49 -9.73
C GLU A 162 6.14 -18.53 -10.85
N ASP A 163 7.15 -19.37 -11.06
CA ASP A 163 7.21 -20.36 -12.14
C ASP A 163 6.95 -19.77 -13.55
N GLY A 164 7.55 -18.60 -13.81
CA GLY A 164 7.39 -17.88 -15.07
C GLY A 164 6.04 -17.18 -15.25
N VAL A 165 5.12 -17.31 -14.30
CA VAL A 165 3.82 -16.62 -14.32
C VAL A 165 3.93 -15.30 -13.54
N PRO A 166 3.55 -14.15 -14.15
CA PRO A 166 3.53 -12.87 -13.46
C PRO A 166 2.69 -12.91 -12.18
N ILE A 167 3.22 -12.37 -11.08
CA ILE A 167 2.46 -12.22 -9.82
C ILE A 167 1.88 -10.81 -9.66
N TYR A 168 2.09 -9.93 -10.64
CA TYR A 168 1.49 -8.59 -10.74
C TYR A 168 0.60 -8.48 -11.98
N VAL A 169 -0.42 -7.63 -11.93
CA VAL A 169 -1.24 -7.27 -13.11
C VAL A 169 -0.68 -6.06 -13.84
N ASP A 170 0.02 -5.17 -13.13
CA ASP A 170 0.66 -3.97 -13.65
C ASP A 170 1.97 -3.69 -12.87
N ALA A 171 2.39 -2.43 -12.76
CA ALA A 171 3.61 -2.04 -12.08
C ALA A 171 3.58 -2.11 -10.54
N HIS A 172 2.43 -2.29 -9.90
CA HIS A 172 2.31 -2.22 -8.44
C HIS A 172 1.16 -3.05 -7.83
N HIS A 173 0.18 -3.49 -8.62
CA HIS A 173 -0.91 -4.33 -8.16
C HIS A 173 -0.57 -5.82 -8.32
N LEU A 174 -0.72 -6.58 -7.24
CA LEU A 174 -0.63 -8.04 -7.31
C LEU A 174 -1.80 -8.62 -8.13
N SER A 175 -1.48 -9.65 -8.90
CA SER A 175 -2.47 -10.57 -9.46
C SER A 175 -3.13 -11.40 -8.37
N TYR A 176 -4.19 -12.12 -8.72
CA TYR A 176 -4.79 -13.11 -7.83
C TYR A 176 -3.74 -14.11 -7.31
N ARG A 177 -2.85 -14.60 -8.19
CA ARG A 177 -1.76 -15.50 -7.80
C ARG A 177 -0.81 -14.83 -6.79
N GLY A 178 -0.40 -13.59 -7.07
CA GLY A 178 0.46 -12.84 -6.15
C GLY A 178 -0.18 -12.57 -4.79
N ALA A 179 -1.48 -12.27 -4.75
CA ALA A 179 -2.23 -12.09 -3.52
C ALA A 179 -2.31 -13.40 -2.69
N LEU A 180 -2.40 -14.57 -3.34
CA LEU A 180 -2.40 -15.86 -2.65
C LEU A 180 -1.09 -16.14 -1.90
N LEU A 181 0.04 -15.60 -2.35
CA LEU A 181 1.32 -15.70 -1.63
C LEU A 181 1.26 -15.02 -0.27
N LEU A 182 0.38 -14.02 -0.10
CA LEU A 182 0.21 -13.27 1.14
C LEU A 182 -0.78 -13.93 2.11
N LYS A 183 -1.51 -14.96 1.68
CA LYS A 183 -2.53 -15.65 2.49
C LYS A 183 -2.00 -16.09 3.87
N PRO A 184 -0.78 -16.66 4.00
CA PRO A 184 -0.25 -17.04 5.31
C PRO A 184 -0.08 -15.85 6.26
N LEU A 185 0.28 -14.66 5.74
CA LEU A 185 0.46 -13.45 6.54
C LEU A 185 -0.87 -12.86 7.01
N LEU A 186 -1.95 -13.05 6.24
CA LEU A 186 -3.27 -12.49 6.51
C LEU A 186 -4.08 -13.32 7.51
N LYS A 187 -3.78 -14.62 7.64
CA LYS A 187 -4.56 -15.54 8.48
C LYS A 187 -4.60 -15.11 9.95
N ALA A 188 -3.43 -14.93 10.58
CA ALA A 188 -3.38 -14.63 12.01
C ALA A 188 -3.98 -13.26 12.39
N PRO A 189 -3.76 -12.18 11.63
CA PRO A 189 -4.40 -10.88 11.90
C PRO A 189 -5.92 -10.87 11.74
N ILE A 190 -6.48 -11.69 10.84
CA ILE A 190 -7.92 -11.72 10.53
C ILE A 190 -8.66 -12.69 11.47
N ASP A 191 -8.06 -13.83 11.81
CA ASP A 191 -8.70 -14.86 12.64
C ASP A 191 -8.74 -14.50 14.14
N ARG A 192 -8.12 -13.40 14.57
CA ARG A 192 -8.18 -12.90 15.97
C ARG A 192 -9.59 -12.47 16.41
N SER A 193 -10.53 -12.37 15.49
CA SER A 193 -11.90 -11.94 15.76
C SER A 193 -12.84 -13.12 16.07
N TYR A 194 -12.40 -14.17 16.76
CA TYR A 194 -13.26 -15.23 17.30
C TYR A 194 -13.03 -15.44 18.78
#